data_AF-A0A7W9V4I7-F1
#
_entry.id   AF-A0A7W9V4I7-F1
#
_cell.length_a   1.000
_cell.length_b   1.000
_cell.length_c   1.000
_cell.angle_alpha   90.00
_cell.angle_beta   90.00
_cell.angle_gamma   90.00
#
_symmetry.space_group_name_H-M   'P 1'
#
loop_
_entity.id
_entity.type
_entity.pdbx_description
1 polymer ?
#
loop_
_entity_poly.entity_id
_entity_poly.type
_entity_poly.pdbx_seq_one_letter_code
_entity_poly.pdbx_strand_id
1 'polypeptide(L)' 'MARPTSNTASPSARNARGASANDKAQKGLSRERIEADLAAFHQAGGRVEVLGTTRVLKKVDVADAG' A
#
# COMPACT_ATOMS: atom_id res chain seq x y z
N MET A 1 -3.62 39.61 45.65
CA MET A 1 -4.42 38.49 45.11
C MET A 1 -3.56 37.76 44.08
N ALA A 2 -3.14 36.54 44.36
CA ALA A 2 -2.22 35.77 43.50
C ALA A 2 -2.95 35.14 42.31
N ARG A 3 -2.34 35.16 41.11
CA ARG A 3 -2.85 34.49 39.91
C ARG A 3 -2.39 33.01 39.94
N PRO A 4 -3.28 32.01 39.88
CA PRO A 4 -2.87 30.62 39.77
C PRO A 4 -2.40 30.31 38.34
N THR A 5 -1.18 29.80 38.20
CA THR A 5 -0.67 29.22 36.95
C THR A 5 -1.09 27.74 36.89
N SER A 6 -2.07 27.41 36.07
CA SER A 6 -2.48 26.03 35.85
C SER A 6 -1.51 25.33 34.89
N ASN A 7 -0.64 24.49 35.42
CA ASN A 7 0.08 23.45 34.70
C ASN A 7 -0.54 22.10 35.05
N THR A 8 -1.22 21.41 34.11
CA THR A 8 -1.14 19.94 33.86
C THR A 8 -2.28 19.40 32.97
N ALA A 9 -1.85 18.58 31.98
CA ALA A 9 -2.51 17.40 31.37
C ALA A 9 -3.59 17.50 30.25
N SER A 10 -3.13 17.20 29.02
CA SER A 10 -3.76 16.45 27.88
C SER A 10 -4.96 17.06 27.11
N PRO A 11 -5.08 16.84 25.77
CA PRO A 11 -5.02 15.52 25.14
C PRO A 11 -3.92 15.35 24.07
N SER A 12 -3.36 14.15 24.09
CA SER A 12 -2.73 13.49 22.95
C SER A 12 -3.61 13.59 21.70
N ALA A 13 -3.13 14.34 20.70
CA ALA A 13 -3.56 14.21 19.31
C ALA A 13 -2.45 14.74 18.39
N ARG A 14 -1.21 14.30 18.61
CA ARG A 14 -0.20 14.37 17.54
C ARG A 14 -0.50 13.21 16.62
N ASN A 15 -1.18 13.49 15.52
CA ASN A 15 -1.41 12.55 14.43
C ASN A 15 -0.08 11.92 14.01
N ALA A 16 0.23 10.77 14.61
CA ALA A 16 1.24 9.86 14.12
C ALA A 16 0.70 9.21 12.85
N ARG A 17 0.70 9.97 11.74
CA ARG A 17 0.56 9.40 10.39
C ARG A 17 1.92 9.01 9.80
N GLY A 18 2.83 8.59 10.68
CA GLY A 18 4.08 7.94 10.31
C GLY A 18 4.05 6.51 10.85
N ALA A 19 3.41 5.60 10.12
CA ALA A 19 3.61 4.17 10.31
C ALA A 19 3.36 3.44 8.98
N SER A 20 4.39 3.50 8.13
CA SER A 20 4.76 2.47 7.16
C SER A 20 3.66 1.91 6.24
N ALA A 21 3.34 2.65 5.18
CA ALA A 21 2.81 2.04 3.96
C ALA A 21 3.92 1.32 3.14
N ASN A 22 5.19 1.42 3.57
CA ASN A 22 6.34 0.96 2.78
C ASN A 22 6.97 -0.37 3.25
N ASP A 23 6.74 -0.82 4.50
CA ASP A 23 7.30 -2.13 4.96
C ASP A 23 6.44 -3.34 4.58
N LYS A 24 5.16 -3.14 4.28
CA LYS A 24 4.31 -4.24 3.82
C LYS A 24 4.61 -4.63 2.37
N ALA A 25 5.27 -3.75 1.61
CA ALA A 25 5.62 -3.98 0.21
C ALA A 25 6.80 -4.96 0.01
N GLN A 26 7.51 -5.33 1.08
CA GLN A 26 8.71 -6.18 1.00
C GLN A 26 8.49 -7.62 1.50
N LYS A 27 7.34 -7.94 2.11
CA LYS A 27 6.98 -9.34 2.38
C LYS A 27 6.51 -9.95 1.06
N GLY A 28 7.46 -10.23 0.18
CA GLY A 28 7.30 -10.57 -1.24
C GLY A 28 5.98 -11.28 -1.56
N LEU A 29 5.36 -10.84 -2.66
CA LEU A 29 4.18 -11.47 -3.24
C LEU A 29 4.54 -12.92 -3.56
N SER A 30 4.22 -13.82 -2.64
CA SER A 30 4.39 -15.25 -2.85
C SER A 30 3.16 -15.76 -3.59
N ARG A 31 3.34 -16.80 -4.40
CA ARG A 31 2.28 -17.36 -5.22
C ARG A 31 1.06 -17.75 -4.38
N GLU A 32 1.31 -18.34 -3.22
CA GLU A 32 0.31 -18.85 -2.29
C GLU A 32 -0.59 -17.73 -1.73
N ARG A 33 -0.01 -16.54 -1.49
CA ARG A 33 -0.81 -15.39 -1.01
C ARG A 33 -1.68 -14.81 -2.09
N ILE A 34 -1.15 -14.71 -3.31
CA ILE A 34 -1.93 -14.23 -4.45
C ILE A 34 -3.14 -15.16 -4.65
N GLU A 35 -2.95 -16.48 -4.54
CA GLU A 35 -4.05 -17.45 -4.65
C GLU A 35 -5.08 -17.31 -3.53
N ALA A 36 -4.65 -17.14 -2.28
CA ALA A 36 -5.55 -16.90 -1.16
C ALA A 36 -6.37 -15.62 -1.34
N ASP A 37 -5.73 -14.53 -1.78
CA ASP A 37 -6.38 -13.24 -2.00
C ASP A 37 -7.37 -13.29 -3.18
N LEU A 38 -7.01 -14.00 -4.26
CA LEU A 38 -7.93 -14.25 -5.39
C LEU A 38 -9.14 -15.08 -4.97
N ALA A 39 -8.94 -16.11 -4.14
CA ALA A 39 -10.04 -16.92 -3.62
C ALA A 39 -10.99 -16.09 -2.74
N ALA A 40 -10.44 -15.28 -1.84
CA ALA A 40 -11.23 -14.36 -1.01
C ALA A 40 -12.01 -13.34 -1.87
N PHE A 41 -11.37 -12.81 -2.92
CA PHE A 41 -12.01 -11.88 -3.85
C PHE A 41 -13.17 -12.53 -4.61
N HIS A 42 -13.00 -13.77 -5.08
CA HIS A 42 -14.08 -14.51 -5.75
C HIS A 42 -15.22 -14.86 -4.78
N GLN A 43 -14.92 -15.24 -3.54
CA GLN A 43 -15.94 -15.52 -2.52
C GLN A 43 -16.76 -14.28 -2.15
N ALA A 44 -16.16 -13.09 -2.19
CA ALA A 44 -16.85 -11.82 -2.01
C ALA A 44 -17.72 -11.40 -3.21
N GLY A 45 -17.77 -12.22 -4.27
CA GLY A 45 -18.51 -11.94 -5.51
C GLY A 45 -17.75 -11.08 -6.52
N GLY A 46 -16.46 -10.85 -6.30
CA GLY A 46 -15.58 -10.17 -7.23
C GLY A 46 -15.34 -11.00 -8.49
N ARG A 47 -15.27 -10.32 -9.65
CA ARG A 47 -14.93 -10.93 -10.95
C ARG A 47 -13.71 -10.24 -11.52
N VAL A 48 -12.75 -11.04 -11.99
CA VAL A 48 -11.58 -10.56 -12.70
C VAL A 48 -11.88 -10.61 -14.19
N GLU A 49 -11.93 -9.45 -14.84
CA GLU A 49 -12.16 -9.33 -16.27
C GLU A 49 -10.89 -8.84 -16.98
N VAL A 50 -10.61 -9.42 -18.15
CA VAL A 50 -9.48 -9.00 -18.98
C VAL A 50 -9.97 -7.90 -19.93
N LEU A 51 -9.61 -6.65 -19.64
CA LEU A 51 -10.05 -5.46 -20.39
C LEU A 51 -9.35 -5.27 -21.76
N GLY A 52 -8.59 -6.28 -22.22
CA GLY A 52 -7.85 -6.26 -23.47
C GLY A 52 -6.34 -6.43 -23.27
N THR A 53 -5.59 -6.40 -24.38
CA THR A 53 -4.13 -6.53 -24.36
C THR A 53 -3.49 -5.15 -24.21
N THR A 54 -3.15 -4.76 -22.98
CA THR A 54 -2.30 -3.59 -22.76
C THR A 54 -0.88 -3.91 -23.23
N ARG A 55 -0.38 -3.20 -24.24
CA ARG A 55 1.01 -3.35 -24.68
C ARG A 55 1.92 -2.91 -23.54
N VAL A 56 2.65 -3.87 -22.97
CA VAL A 56 3.69 -3.56 -21.98
C VAL A 56 4.82 -2.79 -22.66
N LEU A 57 5.29 -1.72 -22.01
CA LEU A 57 6.53 -1.06 -22.41
C LEU A 57 7.67 -2.05 -22.16
N LYS A 58 8.17 -2.68 -23.21
CA LYS A 58 9.39 -3.48 -23.15
C LYS A 58 10.57 -2.53 -23.03
N LYS A 59 11.52 -2.85 -22.14
CA LYS A 59 12.81 -2.17 -22.10
C LYS A 59 13.47 -2.38 -23.46
N VAL A 60 13.73 -1.30 -24.20
CA VAL A 60 14.50 -1.36 -25.44
C VAL A 60 15.96 -1.43 -24.99
N ASP A 61 16.62 -2.56 -25.22
CA ASP A 61 18.06 -2.63 -25.05
C ASP A 61 18.69 -1.75 -26.13
N VAL A 62 19.49 -0.77 -25.72
CA VAL A 62 20.27 0.09 -26.63
C VAL A 62 21.40 -0.76 -27.20
N ALA A 63 21.08 -1.54 -28.24
CA ALA A 63 22.04 -2.26 -29.05
C ALA A 63 21.44 -2.55 -30.43
N ASP A 64 21.01 -1.51 -31.14
CA ASP A 64 21.07 -1.50 -32.60
C ASP A 64 20.91 -0.05 -33.11
N ALA A 65 22.04 0.65 -33.17
CA ALA A 65 22.21 1.76 -34.11
C ALA A 65 23.00 1.16 -35.28
N GLY A 66 22.27 0.60 -36.24
CA GLY A 66 22.75 0.26 -37.58
C GLY A 66 22.48 1.39 -38.54
#